data_AF-C5ECE6-F1
#
_entry.id   AF-C5ECE6-F1
#
_cell.length_a   1.000
_cell.length_b   1.000
_cell.length_c   1.000
_cell.angle_alpha   90.00
_cell.angle_beta   90.00
_cell.angle_gamma   90.00
#
_symmetry.space_group_name_H-M   'P 1'
#
loop_
_entity.id
_entity.type
_entity.pdbx_description
1 polymer ?
#
loop_
_entity_poly.entity_id
_entity_poly.type
_entity_poly.pdbx_seq_one_letter_code
_entity_poly.pdbx_strand_id
1 'polypeptide(L)'
;MVFARRSTTLLAAIIASCAMVLSLTACTSDNKTVVDGQTTVTSNSAGGVAVFTPSDGITLNQQTPLNKWAKLVPDLAKALADAGFKKGDINHTTSDSLDKQSRAIQDFVVDHLSNNTTDDSGIAIAPDNMTLLVAPVVEADASTRQYGDYVSQNLSTNDVTDEGATSDGESSEDDSSKDDSSNTESDSTASDEQAQAVDRLVSSLKLAKESGMHVVLLGNSIEGYKPDAFVKFSDAQTIGKLQAEKMVSKLKLDKASKDNPKYIEVLLPYTAMDEKGNANDSTFAQEAFRGIWQVLGSYYQKGVVESPSGTLDGKSTENDWQAVAYDAAKEGSTAKVLDKRLAKTDGQSTLTRIDGIITMNDYIASEVVKELDDLGYTGSAADINPQITISGIVGNITGKKDLSRDAVPDPIKSPENDNANDSSSSDDDADEDTSASDKDRDSQWPLVTGYGAYVSNIPSIVNGKQWMTGMEDRQTIATDIAQACAKLNKDEALNSMPSIRNSEVGGVKKIPTISEPLLAVSASNLKSALIDPGYISLADAGL
;
A
#
# COMPACT_ATOMS: atom_id res chain seq x y z
N MET A 1 36.14 81.63 -5.73
CA MET A 1 36.48 80.38 -6.48
C MET A 1 35.19 79.87 -7.09
N VAL A 2 34.91 80.19 -8.36
CA VAL A 2 35.14 79.32 -9.54
C VAL A 2 34.27 78.06 -9.47
N PHE A 3 33.05 78.10 -10.06
CA PHE A 3 32.61 77.43 -11.32
C PHE A 3 32.42 75.90 -11.16
N ALA A 4 31.39 75.21 -11.68
CA ALA A 4 30.49 75.45 -12.82
C ALA A 4 29.16 74.63 -12.67
N ARG A 5 28.01 75.23 -13.01
CA ARG A 5 27.09 74.94 -14.16
C ARG A 5 26.25 73.65 -14.04
N ARG A 6 24.90 73.73 -13.90
CA ARG A 6 23.85 73.96 -14.94
C ARG A 6 23.77 72.76 -15.93
N SER A 7 22.63 72.18 -16.33
CA SER A 7 21.31 72.74 -16.52
C SER A 7 20.34 71.70 -17.15
N THR A 8 19.03 71.82 -16.85
CA THR A 8 17.84 71.78 -17.77
C THR A 8 17.46 70.50 -18.54
N THR A 9 16.22 69.95 -18.45
CA THR A 9 14.89 70.37 -19.02
C THR A 9 14.57 69.48 -20.25
N LEU A 10 13.56 68.58 -20.25
CA LEU A 10 12.09 68.74 -20.45
C LEU A 10 11.66 68.69 -21.94
N LEU A 11 10.48 68.07 -22.17
CA LEU A 11 9.63 68.02 -23.39
C LEU A 11 10.10 67.14 -24.56
N ALA A 12 9.25 66.55 -25.41
CA ALA A 12 7.81 66.24 -25.49
C ALA A 12 7.57 65.77 -26.94
N ALA A 13 6.63 64.86 -27.20
CA ALA A 13 5.77 64.91 -28.39
C ALA A 13 4.62 63.89 -28.32
N ILE A 14 3.40 64.42 -28.40
CA ILE A 14 2.10 63.75 -28.52
C ILE A 14 1.63 63.93 -29.97
N ILE A 15 1.14 62.89 -30.65
CA ILE A 15 0.08 62.89 -31.68
C ILE A 15 -0.50 61.45 -31.70
N ALA A 16 -1.67 61.10 -31.16
CA ALA A 16 -3.06 61.47 -31.48
C ALA A 16 -3.66 60.79 -32.75
N SER A 17 -4.56 59.83 -32.50
CA SER A 17 -5.80 59.53 -33.25
C SER A 17 -5.74 58.57 -34.46
N CYS A 18 -6.36 57.38 -34.35
CA CYS A 18 -7.69 57.09 -34.91
C CYS A 18 -8.02 55.57 -34.89
N ALA A 19 -9.03 55.24 -34.08
CA ALA A 19 -10.15 54.32 -34.28
C ALA A 19 -10.06 52.99 -35.08
N MET A 20 -10.67 51.98 -34.43
CA MET A 20 -11.53 50.88 -34.93
C MET A 20 -10.93 49.48 -35.17
N VAL A 21 -11.26 48.60 -34.21
CA VAL A 21 -11.91 47.27 -34.33
C VAL A 21 -11.42 46.35 -35.46
N LEU A 22 -10.91 45.17 -35.08
CA LEU A 22 -11.31 43.86 -35.61
C LEU A 22 -10.75 42.75 -34.73
N SER A 23 -11.67 41.94 -34.19
CA SER A 23 -11.44 40.62 -33.60
C SER A 23 -10.89 39.65 -34.64
N LEU A 24 -9.76 38.99 -34.35
CA LEU A 24 -9.29 37.83 -35.10
C LEU A 24 -8.77 36.74 -34.16
N THR A 25 -9.49 35.63 -34.19
CA THR A 25 -9.07 34.24 -34.01
C THR A 25 -7.58 34.02 -34.29
N ALA A 26 -6.86 33.51 -33.28
CA ALA A 26 -5.53 32.97 -33.46
C ALA A 26 -5.63 31.53 -34.01
N CYS A 27 -5.41 31.39 -35.33
CA CYS A 27 -5.00 30.12 -35.92
C CYS A 27 -3.54 29.89 -35.56
N THR A 28 -3.24 28.77 -34.91
CA THR A 28 -1.88 28.30 -34.65
C THR A 28 -1.24 27.85 -35.96
N SER A 29 -0.08 28.41 -36.28
CA SER A 29 0.66 28.15 -37.51
C SER A 29 1.25 26.74 -37.55
N ASP A 30 0.89 25.97 -38.57
CA ASP A 30 1.62 24.77 -38.99
C ASP A 30 2.98 25.17 -39.57
N ASN A 31 4.07 24.67 -39.00
CA ASN A 31 5.40 24.87 -39.53
C ASN A 31 5.70 23.74 -40.53
N LYS A 32 5.51 24.02 -41.83
CA LYS A 32 5.65 23.04 -42.91
C LYS A 32 7.02 23.18 -43.58
N THR A 33 7.98 22.34 -43.21
CA THR A 33 9.18 22.08 -44.02
C THR A 33 8.93 20.88 -44.91
N VAL A 34 8.89 21.12 -46.23
CA VAL A 34 8.72 20.09 -47.26
C VAL A 34 10.10 19.60 -47.68
N VAL A 35 10.42 18.33 -47.37
CA VAL A 35 11.44 17.54 -48.06
C VAL A 35 10.84 16.16 -48.33
N ASP A 36 10.64 15.88 -49.61
CA ASP A 36 10.39 14.58 -50.26
C ASP A 36 9.51 13.51 -49.55
N GLY A 37 8.30 13.31 -50.07
CA GLY A 37 7.70 11.99 -50.26
C GLY A 37 7.12 11.20 -49.07
N GLN A 38 7.39 11.54 -47.82
CA GLN A 38 6.79 10.83 -46.67
C GLN A 38 6.27 11.84 -45.65
N THR A 39 4.97 12.11 -45.69
CA THR A 39 4.31 12.99 -44.72
C THR A 39 4.01 12.17 -43.47
N THR A 40 4.95 12.06 -42.54
CA THR A 40 4.64 11.59 -41.19
C THR A 40 3.89 12.71 -40.48
N VAL A 41 2.56 12.60 -40.39
CA VAL A 41 1.77 13.42 -39.46
C VAL A 41 2.07 12.87 -38.08
N THR A 42 2.94 13.51 -37.32
CA THR A 42 3.04 13.26 -35.88
C THR A 42 1.74 13.78 -35.25
N SER A 43 0.80 12.89 -34.97
CA SER A 43 -0.37 13.22 -34.17
C SER A 43 0.13 13.64 -32.77
N ASN A 44 -0.08 14.90 -32.36
CA ASN A 44 0.19 15.36 -31.00
C ASN A 44 -0.79 14.75 -29.96
N SER A 45 -1.50 13.67 -30.32
CA SER A 45 -2.44 12.99 -29.46
C SER A 45 -1.67 12.08 -28.52
N ALA A 46 -2.02 12.07 -27.22
CA ALA A 46 -1.46 11.10 -26.27
C ALA A 46 -1.88 9.65 -26.57
N GLY A 47 -2.75 9.43 -27.56
CA GLY A 47 -3.35 8.15 -27.89
C GLY A 47 -4.54 7.82 -26.98
N GLY A 48 -4.89 6.54 -26.91
CA GLY A 48 -5.96 6.03 -26.06
C GLY A 48 -5.43 5.18 -24.91
N VAL A 49 -6.26 5.02 -23.88
CA VAL A 49 -6.04 4.08 -22.78
C VAL A 49 -7.32 3.30 -22.49
N ALA A 50 -7.21 1.99 -22.35
CA ALA A 50 -8.29 1.13 -21.87
C ALA A 50 -7.88 0.49 -20.54
N VAL A 51 -8.67 0.74 -19.51
CA VAL A 51 -8.42 0.29 -18.13
C VAL A 51 -9.37 -0.84 -17.78
N PHE A 52 -8.83 -1.99 -17.40
CA PHE A 52 -9.57 -3.17 -16.98
C PHE A 52 -9.22 -3.49 -15.52
N THR A 53 -10.17 -3.31 -14.61
CA THR A 53 -9.98 -3.56 -13.18
C THR A 53 -10.94 -4.61 -12.63
N PRO A 54 -10.58 -5.29 -11.52
CA PRO A 54 -11.53 -6.05 -10.74
C PRO A 54 -12.63 -5.14 -10.19
N SER A 55 -13.79 -5.73 -9.92
CA SER A 55 -14.81 -5.12 -9.06
C SER A 55 -14.30 -5.14 -7.62
N ASP A 56 -14.49 -4.05 -6.90
CA ASP A 56 -14.23 -4.06 -5.46
C ASP A 56 -15.15 -5.09 -4.79
N GLY A 57 -14.58 -5.89 -3.89
CA GLY A 57 -15.38 -6.83 -3.10
C GLY A 57 -16.38 -6.09 -2.21
N ILE A 58 -17.59 -6.64 -2.04
CA ILE A 58 -18.57 -6.10 -1.10
C ILE A 58 -18.01 -6.28 0.32
N THR A 59 -17.75 -5.17 1.00
CA THR A 59 -17.51 -5.13 2.45
C THR A 59 -18.76 -4.54 3.10
N LEU A 60 -19.52 -5.37 3.84
CA LEU A 60 -20.81 -4.97 4.40
C LEU A 60 -20.69 -4.03 5.62
N ASN A 61 -19.49 -3.82 6.17
CA ASN A 61 -19.23 -3.00 7.35
C ASN A 61 -18.41 -1.75 6.99
N GLN A 62 -18.39 -0.75 7.89
CA GLN A 62 -17.56 0.46 7.76
C GLN A 62 -16.05 0.20 7.94
N GLN A 63 -15.64 -1.05 7.98
CA GLN A 63 -14.26 -1.48 8.16
C GLN A 63 -13.67 -1.81 6.79
N THR A 64 -13.59 -0.79 5.95
CA THR A 64 -13.10 -0.91 4.57
C THR A 64 -11.80 -0.12 4.43
N PRO A 65 -10.72 -0.74 3.92
CA PRO A 65 -9.50 0.00 3.58
C PRO A 65 -9.76 1.01 2.47
N LEU A 66 -8.99 2.09 2.43
CA LEU A 66 -9.01 3.05 1.32
C LEU A 66 -8.39 2.48 0.04
N ASN A 67 -7.56 1.44 0.14
CA ASN A 67 -6.90 0.79 -0.99
C ASN A 67 -7.90 -0.03 -1.83
N LYS A 68 -8.66 0.64 -2.73
CA LYS A 68 -9.78 0.08 -3.50
C LYS A 68 -9.74 0.52 -4.96
N TRP A 69 -10.07 -0.36 -5.90
CA TRP A 69 -10.06 -0.03 -7.33
C TRP A 69 -11.05 1.09 -7.65
N ALA A 70 -12.23 1.14 -7.02
CA ALA A 70 -13.17 2.24 -7.23
C ALA A 70 -12.65 3.61 -6.77
N LYS A 71 -11.55 3.64 -6.00
CA LYS A 71 -10.87 4.88 -5.61
C LYS A 71 -9.66 5.17 -6.50
N LEU A 72 -8.89 4.16 -6.91
CA LEU A 72 -7.77 4.35 -7.84
C LEU A 72 -8.23 4.79 -9.23
N VAL A 73 -9.33 4.21 -9.74
CA VAL A 73 -9.78 4.47 -11.12
C VAL A 73 -10.08 5.96 -11.37
N PRO A 74 -10.81 6.68 -10.49
CA PRO A 74 -10.96 8.13 -10.64
C PRO A 74 -9.64 8.91 -10.58
N ASP A 75 -8.73 8.55 -9.67
CA ASP A 75 -7.40 9.18 -9.55
C ASP A 75 -6.57 8.97 -10.84
N LEU A 76 -6.61 7.76 -11.39
CA LEU A 76 -5.97 7.38 -12.65
C LEU A 76 -6.59 8.09 -13.85
N ALA A 77 -7.91 8.16 -13.95
CA ALA A 77 -8.59 8.88 -15.04
C ALA A 77 -8.25 10.38 -15.03
N LYS A 78 -8.15 10.97 -13.82
CA LYS A 78 -7.68 12.34 -13.65
C LYS A 78 -6.21 12.49 -14.09
N ALA A 79 -5.33 11.60 -13.61
CA ALA A 79 -3.92 11.63 -13.96
C ALA A 79 -3.67 11.45 -15.48
N LEU A 80 -4.44 10.57 -16.13
CA LEU A 80 -4.41 10.40 -17.59
C LEU A 80 -4.85 11.68 -18.30
N ALA A 81 -5.94 12.31 -17.87
CA ALA A 81 -6.36 13.59 -18.43
C ALA A 81 -5.28 14.68 -18.27
N ASP A 82 -4.65 14.75 -17.09
CA ASP A 82 -3.56 15.69 -16.80
C ASP A 82 -2.29 15.38 -17.62
N ALA A 83 -2.07 14.11 -18.00
CA ALA A 83 -1.00 13.68 -18.90
C ALA A 83 -1.30 13.92 -20.40
N GLY A 84 -2.46 14.50 -20.73
CA GLY A 84 -2.82 14.91 -22.10
C GLY A 84 -3.72 13.94 -22.86
N PHE A 85 -4.23 12.89 -22.22
CA PHE A 85 -5.23 12.00 -22.81
C PHE A 85 -6.59 12.69 -22.85
N LYS A 86 -7.32 12.56 -23.97
CA LYS A 86 -8.68 13.09 -24.06
C LYS A 86 -9.60 12.17 -23.26
N LYS A 87 -10.55 12.77 -22.54
CA LYS A 87 -11.54 12.02 -21.75
C LYS A 87 -12.33 10.98 -22.57
N GLY A 88 -12.58 11.25 -23.87
CA GLY A 88 -13.25 10.30 -24.77
C GLY A 88 -12.39 9.13 -25.23
N ASP A 89 -11.07 9.21 -25.04
CA ASP A 89 -10.09 8.18 -25.42
C ASP A 89 -9.62 7.36 -24.20
N ILE A 90 -10.27 7.56 -23.04
CA ILE A 90 -10.03 6.80 -21.80
C ILE A 90 -11.25 5.92 -21.55
N ASN A 91 -11.10 4.61 -21.75
CA ASN A 91 -12.12 3.61 -21.48
C ASN A 91 -11.85 2.92 -20.15
N HIS A 92 -12.89 2.61 -19.39
CA HIS A 92 -12.79 1.83 -18.16
C HIS A 92 -13.86 0.74 -18.13
N THR A 93 -13.42 -0.47 -17.85
CA THR A 93 -14.26 -1.66 -17.69
C THR A 93 -13.91 -2.32 -16.37
N THR A 94 -14.94 -2.67 -15.61
CA THR A 94 -14.81 -3.41 -14.35
C THR A 94 -15.40 -4.80 -14.50
N SER A 95 -14.78 -5.81 -13.88
CA SER A 95 -15.23 -7.20 -13.94
C SER A 95 -15.11 -7.89 -12.59
N ASP A 96 -16.08 -8.69 -12.20
CA ASP A 96 -16.12 -9.41 -10.92
C ASP A 96 -15.50 -10.82 -11.00
N SER A 97 -15.17 -11.31 -12.19
CA SER A 97 -14.48 -12.58 -12.41
C SER A 97 -13.49 -12.51 -13.56
N LEU A 98 -12.50 -13.42 -13.55
CA LEU A 98 -11.51 -13.54 -14.61
C LEU A 98 -12.16 -13.93 -15.95
N ASP A 99 -13.20 -14.76 -15.95
CA ASP A 99 -13.93 -15.12 -17.18
C ASP A 99 -14.53 -13.88 -17.85
N LYS A 100 -15.26 -13.04 -17.09
CA LYS A 100 -15.84 -11.81 -17.62
C LYS A 100 -14.78 -10.82 -18.06
N GLN A 101 -13.71 -10.66 -17.29
CA GLN A 101 -12.63 -9.73 -17.63
C GLN A 101 -11.93 -10.13 -18.92
N SER A 102 -11.57 -11.41 -19.07
CA SER A 102 -10.89 -11.93 -20.26
C SER A 102 -11.77 -11.81 -21.51
N ARG A 103 -13.10 -11.96 -21.40
CA ARG A 103 -14.04 -11.68 -22.51
C ARG A 103 -14.09 -10.19 -22.85
N ALA A 104 -14.21 -9.32 -21.84
CA ALA A 104 -14.24 -7.88 -22.07
C ALA A 104 -12.95 -7.36 -22.74
N ILE A 105 -11.79 -7.91 -22.38
CA ILE A 105 -10.51 -7.59 -23.02
C ILE A 105 -10.48 -8.13 -24.45
N GLN A 106 -10.92 -9.38 -24.67
CA GLN A 106 -11.01 -9.96 -26.01
C GLN A 106 -11.89 -9.12 -26.94
N ASP A 107 -13.10 -8.79 -26.49
CA ASP A 107 -14.07 -7.98 -27.24
C ASP A 107 -13.47 -6.62 -27.58
N PHE A 108 -12.86 -5.94 -26.60
CA PHE A 108 -12.21 -4.65 -26.82
C PHE A 108 -11.09 -4.71 -27.87
N VAL A 109 -10.21 -5.73 -27.79
CA VAL A 109 -9.10 -5.90 -28.73
C VAL A 109 -9.65 -6.18 -30.13
N VAL A 110 -10.60 -7.09 -30.28
CA VAL A 110 -11.21 -7.43 -31.58
C VAL A 110 -11.94 -6.25 -32.20
N ASP A 111 -12.71 -5.50 -31.41
CA ASP A 111 -13.44 -4.31 -31.87
C ASP A 111 -12.47 -3.21 -32.32
N HIS A 112 -11.38 -2.97 -31.58
CA HIS A 112 -10.38 -1.99 -31.97
C HIS A 112 -9.69 -2.35 -33.29
N LEU A 113 -9.37 -3.62 -33.50
CA LEU A 113 -8.76 -4.08 -34.75
C LEU A 113 -9.72 -4.01 -35.93
N SER A 114 -10.99 -4.33 -35.71
CA SER A 114 -12.04 -4.28 -36.73
C SER A 114 -12.36 -2.84 -37.16
N ASN A 115 -12.31 -1.89 -36.22
CA ASN A 115 -12.54 -0.47 -36.49
C ASN A 115 -11.32 0.24 -37.11
N ASN A 116 -10.15 -0.40 -37.13
CA ASN A 116 -8.95 0.12 -37.81
C ASN A 116 -8.91 -0.20 -39.32
N THR A 117 -9.90 -0.90 -39.87
CA THR A 117 -10.01 -1.11 -41.32
C THR A 117 -10.88 -0.02 -41.98
N THR A 118 -10.21 0.86 -42.73
CA THR A 118 -10.69 1.85 -43.72
C THR A 118 -12.20 2.07 -43.85
N ASP A 119 -12.64 3.29 -43.56
CA ASP A 119 -13.96 3.77 -43.94
C ASP A 119 -13.86 4.86 -45.02
N ASP A 120 -14.51 4.62 -46.16
CA ASP A 120 -14.48 5.45 -47.38
C ASP A 120 -15.44 6.66 -47.27
N SER A 121 -15.83 7.10 -46.06
CA SER A 121 -16.85 8.16 -45.92
C SER A 121 -16.90 9.05 -44.64
N GLY A 122 -15.94 8.93 -43.70
CA GLY A 122 -15.65 9.99 -42.70
C GLY A 122 -16.34 9.90 -41.32
N ILE A 123 -15.67 10.01 -40.16
CA ILE A 123 -14.31 9.70 -39.67
C ILE A 123 -14.53 9.54 -38.14
N ALA A 124 -14.30 8.34 -37.60
CA ALA A 124 -13.86 8.13 -36.24
C ALA A 124 -12.52 7.41 -36.35
N ILE A 125 -11.42 8.15 -36.22
CA ILE A 125 -10.07 7.56 -36.22
C ILE A 125 -9.85 7.01 -34.81
N ALA A 126 -9.78 5.69 -34.67
CA ALA A 126 -9.27 5.10 -33.43
C ALA A 126 -7.88 5.69 -33.15
N PRO A 127 -7.53 6.02 -31.89
CA PRO A 127 -6.24 6.64 -31.62
C PRO A 127 -5.11 5.75 -32.12
N ASP A 128 -4.19 6.35 -32.89
CA ASP A 128 -3.10 5.62 -33.58
C ASP A 128 -2.31 4.69 -32.64
N ASN A 129 -2.17 5.09 -31.37
CA ASN A 129 -1.48 4.34 -30.32
C ASN A 129 -2.41 4.13 -29.11
N MET A 130 -2.41 2.91 -28.57
CA MET A 130 -3.29 2.48 -27.46
C MET A 130 -2.49 1.74 -26.40
N THR A 131 -2.75 2.04 -25.12
CA THR A 131 -2.23 1.26 -23.98
C THR A 131 -3.38 0.58 -23.25
N LEU A 132 -3.25 -0.72 -22.98
CA LEU A 132 -4.14 -1.49 -22.11
C LEU A 132 -3.54 -1.54 -20.71
N LEU A 133 -4.24 -0.97 -19.74
CA LEU A 133 -3.96 -1.11 -18.32
C LEU A 133 -4.82 -2.25 -17.78
N VAL A 134 -4.21 -3.36 -17.38
CA VAL A 134 -4.95 -4.57 -16.99
C VAL A 134 -4.55 -4.98 -15.59
N ALA A 135 -5.50 -5.00 -14.67
CA ALA A 135 -5.37 -5.64 -13.36
C ALA A 135 -6.09 -7.00 -13.41
N PRO A 136 -5.37 -8.13 -13.62
CA PRO A 136 -5.99 -9.45 -13.69
C PRO A 136 -6.84 -9.73 -12.44
N VAL A 137 -8.08 -10.19 -12.63
CA VAL A 137 -8.92 -10.63 -11.51
C VAL A 137 -8.35 -11.90 -10.89
N VAL A 138 -8.15 -11.87 -9.57
CA VAL A 138 -7.74 -13.00 -8.74
C VAL A 138 -8.72 -13.13 -7.57
N GLU A 139 -9.02 -14.35 -7.17
CA GLU A 139 -9.88 -14.61 -6.00
C GLU A 139 -9.05 -14.44 -4.72
N ALA A 140 -9.24 -13.30 -4.04
CA ALA A 140 -8.67 -13.08 -2.72
C ALA A 140 -9.62 -13.52 -1.60
N ASP A 141 -9.10 -14.22 -0.60
CA ASP A 141 -9.83 -14.60 0.60
C ASP A 141 -10.24 -13.37 1.44
N ALA A 142 -11.20 -13.57 2.34
CA ALA A 142 -11.77 -12.49 3.16
C ALA A 142 -10.74 -11.78 4.06
N SER A 143 -9.69 -12.48 4.50
CA SER A 143 -8.65 -11.90 5.36
C SER A 143 -7.64 -11.08 4.56
N THR A 144 -7.29 -11.49 3.35
CA THR A 144 -6.46 -10.69 2.43
C THR A 144 -7.17 -9.39 2.01
N ARG A 145 -8.50 -9.42 1.82
CA ARG A 145 -9.29 -8.21 1.49
C ARG A 145 -9.24 -7.11 2.56
N GLN A 146 -8.88 -7.42 3.80
CA GLN A 146 -8.69 -6.43 4.88
C GLN A 146 -7.47 -5.51 4.62
N TYR A 147 -6.57 -5.87 3.72
CA TYR A 147 -5.42 -5.03 3.37
C TYR A 147 -5.72 -4.12 2.16
N GLY A 148 -6.82 -4.36 1.45
CA GLY A 148 -7.20 -3.65 0.24
C GLY A 148 -7.13 -4.53 -1.00
N ASP A 149 -7.63 -4.00 -2.11
CA ASP A 149 -7.87 -4.77 -3.33
C ASP A 149 -6.64 -4.81 -4.26
N TYR A 150 -5.55 -4.14 -3.88
CA TYR A 150 -4.31 -4.10 -4.66
C TYR A 150 -3.29 -5.15 -4.26
N VAL A 151 -3.53 -5.87 -3.15
CA VAL A 151 -2.56 -6.82 -2.64
C VAL A 151 -2.24 -7.84 -3.73
N SER A 152 -1.01 -7.80 -4.19
CA SER A 152 -0.59 -8.54 -5.38
C SER A 152 -0.63 -10.04 -5.15
N GLN A 153 -1.18 -10.76 -6.11
CA GLN A 153 -1.12 -12.21 -6.24
C GLN A 153 -0.60 -12.57 -7.63
N ASN A 154 -0.03 -13.77 -7.79
CA ASN A 154 0.39 -14.27 -9.09
C ASN A 154 -0.71 -15.15 -9.69
N LEU A 155 -1.09 -14.90 -10.94
CA LEU A 155 -2.01 -15.74 -11.68
C LEU A 155 -1.22 -16.85 -12.38
N SER A 156 -1.36 -18.08 -11.89
CA SER A 156 -0.74 -19.27 -12.48
C SER A 156 -1.33 -19.58 -13.85
N THR A 157 -0.48 -20.02 -14.79
CA THR A 157 -0.91 -20.41 -16.16
C THR A 157 -1.08 -21.91 -16.33
N ASN A 158 -0.78 -22.69 -15.30
CA ASN A 158 -0.95 -24.14 -15.28
C ASN A 158 -1.61 -24.54 -13.96
N ASP A 159 -2.93 -24.67 -13.94
CA ASP A 159 -3.62 -25.40 -12.86
C ASP A 159 -4.00 -26.78 -13.40
N VAL A 160 -3.01 -27.67 -13.42
CA VAL A 160 -3.28 -29.10 -13.23
C VAL A 160 -2.87 -29.35 -11.80
N THR A 161 -3.85 -29.43 -10.91
CA THR A 161 -3.72 -29.79 -9.51
C THR A 161 -2.81 -31.02 -9.36
N ASP A 162 -1.63 -30.87 -8.76
CA ASP A 162 -0.89 -32.00 -8.20
C ASP A 162 -1.36 -32.15 -6.75
N GLU A 163 -2.46 -32.87 -6.57
CA GLU A 163 -2.84 -33.38 -5.26
C GLU A 163 -1.78 -34.36 -4.78
N GLY A 164 -1.09 -33.99 -3.70
CA GLY A 164 -0.55 -34.95 -2.75
C GLY A 164 0.49 -35.94 -3.28
N ALA A 165 1.71 -35.48 -3.54
CA ALA A 165 2.87 -36.35 -3.47
C ALA A 165 3.18 -36.70 -2.00
N THR A 166 2.38 -37.60 -1.41
CA THR A 166 2.79 -38.32 -0.20
C THR A 166 3.96 -39.21 -0.56
N SER A 167 5.16 -38.76 -0.20
CA SER A 167 6.29 -39.65 0.03
C SER A 167 5.94 -40.57 1.19
N ASP A 168 5.69 -41.85 0.92
CA ASP A 168 6.10 -42.95 1.80
C ASP A 168 6.14 -44.27 1.02
N GLY A 169 7.15 -45.08 1.34
CA GLY A 169 7.63 -46.17 0.51
C GLY A 169 6.95 -47.53 0.69
N GLU A 170 7.36 -48.40 -0.24
CA GLU A 170 7.38 -49.88 -0.22
C GLU A 170 6.09 -50.69 -0.39
N SER A 171 5.98 -51.24 -1.60
CA SER A 171 5.92 -52.69 -1.91
C SER A 171 4.59 -53.34 -2.34
N SER A 172 4.77 -54.26 -3.29
CA SER A 172 3.97 -55.42 -3.70
C SER A 172 2.86 -55.27 -4.75
N GLU A 173 3.06 -56.03 -5.82
CA GLU A 173 2.12 -56.48 -6.84
C GLU A 173 1.05 -57.39 -6.20
N ASP A 174 -0.25 -57.19 -6.44
CA ASP A 174 -1.14 -58.19 -7.09
C ASP A 174 -2.62 -57.74 -7.19
N ASP A 175 -3.15 -58.03 -8.38
CA ASP A 175 -4.48 -58.54 -8.80
C ASP A 175 -5.86 -58.08 -8.24
N SER A 176 -6.75 -57.90 -9.23
CA SER A 176 -8.19 -58.23 -9.27
C SER A 176 -9.29 -57.23 -8.79
N SER A 177 -9.90 -56.60 -9.81
CA SER A 177 -11.35 -56.38 -10.03
C SER A 177 -12.30 -56.12 -8.86
N LYS A 178 -12.97 -54.96 -8.90
CA LYS A 178 -14.45 -54.84 -8.87
C LYS A 178 -14.90 -53.41 -9.14
N ASP A 179 -15.81 -53.28 -10.11
CA ASP A 179 -16.70 -52.13 -10.30
C ASP A 179 -17.39 -51.77 -8.98
N ASP A 180 -17.31 -50.50 -8.60
CA ASP A 180 -18.42 -49.84 -7.90
C ASP A 180 -18.52 -48.40 -8.39
N SER A 181 -19.55 -48.16 -9.20
CA SER A 181 -19.90 -46.86 -9.74
C SER A 181 -20.41 -45.97 -8.61
N SER A 182 -19.58 -45.03 -8.17
CA SER A 182 -20.06 -43.84 -7.47
C SER A 182 -19.77 -42.61 -8.34
N ASN A 183 -20.85 -41.99 -8.82
CA ASN A 183 -20.81 -40.68 -9.46
C ASN A 183 -20.28 -39.67 -8.45
N THR A 184 -19.02 -39.31 -8.58
CA THR A 184 -18.46 -38.09 -8.01
C THR A 184 -18.44 -37.04 -9.11
N GLU A 185 -19.62 -36.48 -9.39
CA GLU A 185 -19.75 -35.20 -10.07
C GLU A 185 -19.35 -34.11 -9.07
N SER A 186 -18.05 -33.82 -8.95
CA SER A 186 -17.60 -32.66 -8.17
C SER A 186 -16.19 -32.21 -8.57
N ASP A 187 -16.13 -30.94 -8.95
CA ASP A 187 -14.99 -30.00 -8.97
C ASP A 187 -14.17 -29.78 -10.26
N SER A 188 -14.31 -30.58 -11.32
CA SER A 188 -13.48 -30.40 -12.54
C SER A 188 -13.91 -29.23 -13.45
N THR A 189 -15.11 -28.68 -13.31
CA THR A 189 -15.60 -27.64 -14.24
C THR A 189 -15.08 -26.24 -13.89
N ALA A 190 -14.83 -25.95 -12.60
CA ALA A 190 -14.41 -24.62 -12.16
C ALA A 190 -12.93 -24.34 -12.49
N SER A 191 -12.05 -25.35 -12.35
CA SER A 191 -10.64 -25.27 -12.75
C SER A 191 -10.48 -25.10 -14.27
N ASP A 192 -11.29 -25.82 -15.04
CA ASP A 192 -11.28 -25.75 -16.51
C ASP A 192 -11.74 -24.37 -17.02
N GLU A 193 -12.76 -23.77 -16.40
CA GLU A 193 -13.23 -22.43 -16.74
C GLU A 193 -12.18 -21.35 -16.41
N GLN A 194 -11.48 -21.48 -15.28
CA GLN A 194 -10.42 -20.57 -14.90
C GLN A 194 -9.21 -20.68 -15.85
N ALA A 195 -8.78 -21.90 -16.19
CA ALA A 195 -7.71 -22.13 -17.16
C ALA A 195 -8.07 -21.53 -18.53
N GLN A 196 -9.30 -21.75 -19.02
CA GLN A 196 -9.78 -21.15 -20.27
C GLN A 196 -9.81 -19.62 -20.22
N ALA A 197 -10.16 -19.04 -19.06
CA ALA A 197 -10.16 -17.60 -18.88
C ALA A 197 -8.74 -17.02 -18.90
N VAL A 198 -7.77 -17.69 -18.28
CA VAL A 198 -6.34 -17.33 -18.34
C VAL A 198 -5.83 -17.41 -19.78
N ASP A 199 -6.10 -18.51 -20.48
CA ASP A 199 -5.68 -18.69 -21.88
C ASP A 199 -6.26 -17.63 -22.81
N ARG A 200 -7.55 -17.31 -22.65
CA ARG A 200 -8.21 -16.25 -23.40
C ARG A 200 -7.61 -14.88 -23.10
N LEU A 201 -7.33 -14.60 -21.82
CA LEU A 201 -6.68 -13.35 -21.42
C LEU A 201 -5.30 -13.22 -22.09
N VAL A 202 -4.42 -14.20 -21.90
CA VAL A 202 -3.07 -14.20 -22.46
C VAL A 202 -3.11 -14.09 -23.99
N SER A 203 -4.00 -14.81 -24.66
CA SER A 203 -4.15 -14.75 -26.12
C SER A 203 -4.58 -13.36 -26.59
N SER A 204 -5.53 -12.73 -25.90
CA SER A 204 -6.01 -11.39 -26.23
C SER A 204 -4.94 -10.33 -26.01
N LEU A 205 -4.17 -10.44 -24.92
CA LEU A 205 -3.05 -9.52 -24.64
C LEU A 205 -1.88 -9.71 -25.62
N LYS A 206 -1.63 -10.93 -26.11
CA LYS A 206 -0.64 -11.17 -27.18
C LYS A 206 -1.11 -10.53 -28.49
N LEU A 207 -2.36 -10.75 -28.89
CA LEU A 207 -2.95 -10.15 -30.08
C LEU A 207 -2.90 -8.62 -30.05
N ALA A 208 -3.21 -8.02 -28.89
CA ALA A 208 -3.10 -6.57 -28.69
C ALA A 208 -1.68 -6.07 -29.00
N LYS A 209 -0.65 -6.71 -28.43
CA LYS A 209 0.77 -6.35 -28.65
C LYS A 209 1.22 -6.57 -30.09
N GLU A 210 0.84 -7.69 -30.69
CA GLU A 210 1.15 -8.00 -32.10
C GLU A 210 0.53 -6.97 -33.06
N SER A 211 -0.54 -6.30 -32.62
CA SER A 211 -1.23 -5.26 -33.37
C SER A 211 -0.75 -3.83 -33.04
N GLY A 212 0.32 -3.68 -32.25
CA GLY A 212 0.93 -2.39 -31.94
C GLY A 212 0.40 -1.70 -30.67
N MET A 213 -0.48 -2.33 -29.91
CA MET A 213 -0.89 -1.82 -28.60
C MET A 213 0.16 -2.12 -27.53
N HIS A 214 0.24 -1.27 -26.51
CA HIS A 214 1.05 -1.53 -25.32
C HIS A 214 0.21 -2.19 -24.23
N VAL A 215 0.80 -3.11 -23.46
CA VAL A 215 0.13 -3.76 -22.33
C VAL A 215 0.91 -3.51 -21.05
N VAL A 216 0.23 -2.93 -20.06
CA VAL A 216 0.74 -2.73 -18.71
C VAL A 216 -0.10 -3.54 -17.73
N LEU A 217 0.54 -4.42 -16.98
CA LEU A 217 -0.13 -5.18 -15.91
C LEU A 217 -0.09 -4.41 -14.59
N LEU A 218 -1.19 -4.45 -13.85
CA LEU A 218 -1.41 -3.73 -12.59
C LEU A 218 -1.62 -4.72 -11.44
N GLY A 219 -0.73 -4.70 -10.44
CA GLY A 219 -0.85 -5.47 -9.20
C GLY A 219 -0.59 -6.96 -9.35
N ASN A 220 -1.37 -7.66 -10.17
CA ASN A 220 -1.26 -9.10 -10.36
C ASN A 220 -0.46 -9.43 -11.62
N SER A 221 0.51 -10.35 -11.49
CA SER A 221 1.26 -10.88 -12.62
C SER A 221 0.56 -12.06 -13.26
N ILE A 222 0.90 -12.34 -14.52
CA ILE A 222 0.50 -13.57 -15.21
C ILE A 222 1.79 -14.34 -15.48
N GLU A 223 1.85 -15.59 -15.03
CA GLU A 223 3.03 -16.43 -15.20
C GLU A 223 3.46 -16.54 -16.67
N GLY A 224 4.75 -16.37 -16.95
CA GLY A 224 5.33 -16.47 -18.29
C GLY A 224 4.95 -15.35 -19.27
N TYR A 225 4.05 -14.43 -18.92
CA TYR A 225 3.66 -13.32 -19.79
C TYR A 225 4.57 -12.10 -19.60
N LYS A 226 4.97 -11.49 -20.72
CA LYS A 226 5.85 -10.31 -20.74
C LYS A 226 5.07 -9.03 -21.10
N PRO A 227 4.62 -8.23 -20.12
CA PRO A 227 4.05 -6.92 -20.39
C PRO A 227 5.14 -5.89 -20.79
N ASP A 228 4.70 -4.74 -21.32
CA ASP A 228 5.58 -3.61 -21.62
C ASP A 228 6.01 -2.87 -20.34
N ALA A 229 5.14 -2.86 -19.33
CA ALA A 229 5.47 -2.47 -17.97
C ALA A 229 4.60 -3.23 -16.95
N PHE A 230 5.04 -3.21 -15.70
CA PHE A 230 4.28 -3.72 -14.56
C PHE A 230 4.14 -2.62 -13.50
N VAL A 231 3.01 -2.57 -12.82
CA VAL A 231 2.79 -1.68 -11.68
C VAL A 231 2.69 -2.54 -10.44
N LYS A 232 3.68 -2.39 -9.57
CA LYS A 232 3.74 -3.09 -8.29
C LYS A 232 3.09 -2.23 -7.21
N PHE A 233 2.01 -2.74 -6.63
CA PHE A 233 1.42 -2.25 -5.38
C PHE A 233 2.02 -3.01 -4.18
N SER A 234 1.46 -2.79 -2.99
CA SER A 234 1.80 -3.50 -1.76
C SER A 234 1.65 -5.00 -1.91
N ASP A 235 2.57 -5.70 -1.26
CA ASP A 235 2.49 -7.13 -0.98
C ASP A 235 2.59 -7.32 0.54
N ALA A 236 2.31 -8.54 1.01
CA ALA A 236 2.33 -8.83 2.44
C ALA A 236 3.68 -8.47 3.09
N GLN A 237 4.79 -8.77 2.40
CA GLN A 237 6.14 -8.52 2.89
C GLN A 237 6.41 -7.03 3.05
N THR A 238 6.02 -6.17 2.10
CA THR A 238 6.19 -4.71 2.21
C THR A 238 5.29 -4.11 3.29
N ILE A 239 4.08 -4.65 3.50
CA ILE A 239 3.17 -4.24 4.59
C ILE A 239 3.79 -4.54 5.96
N GLY A 240 4.27 -5.76 6.17
CA GLY A 240 4.92 -6.15 7.43
C GLY A 240 6.20 -5.36 7.69
N LYS A 241 7.03 -5.20 6.65
CA LYS A 241 8.26 -4.41 6.71
C LYS A 241 8.01 -2.95 7.06
N LEU A 242 7.02 -2.31 6.45
CA LEU A 242 6.66 -0.92 6.74
C LEU A 242 6.39 -0.71 8.23
N GLN A 243 5.54 -1.54 8.82
CA GLN A 243 5.15 -1.41 10.23
C GLN A 243 6.36 -1.61 11.16
N ALA A 244 7.20 -2.60 10.87
CA ALA A 244 8.42 -2.86 11.60
C ALA A 244 9.45 -1.71 11.50
N GLU A 245 9.68 -1.13 10.32
CA GLU A 245 10.60 0.00 10.13
C GLU A 245 10.15 1.23 10.90
N LYS A 246 8.84 1.49 10.90
CA LYS A 246 8.26 2.60 11.67
C LYS A 246 8.38 2.35 13.17
N MET A 247 8.19 1.11 13.63
CA MET A 247 8.43 0.72 15.02
C MET A 247 9.89 0.94 15.44
N VAL A 248 10.86 0.49 14.65
CA VAL A 248 12.30 0.72 14.88
C VAL A 248 12.60 2.19 15.07
N SER A 249 12.13 3.02 14.13
CA SER A 249 12.39 4.46 14.13
C SER A 249 11.75 5.15 15.34
N LYS A 250 10.50 4.79 15.68
CA LYS A 250 9.75 5.44 16.75
C LYS A 250 10.25 5.08 18.13
N LEU A 251 10.58 3.81 18.36
CA LEU A 251 11.13 3.32 19.63
C LEU A 251 12.64 3.52 19.76
N LYS A 252 13.31 4.00 18.69
CA LYS A 252 14.78 4.17 18.62
C LYS A 252 15.50 2.88 19.04
N LEU A 253 15.14 1.76 18.40
CA LEU A 253 15.67 0.45 18.77
C LEU A 253 17.19 0.33 18.56
N ASP A 254 17.78 1.20 17.74
CA ASP A 254 19.21 1.38 17.59
C ASP A 254 19.92 1.84 18.88
N LYS A 255 19.18 2.45 19.80
CA LYS A 255 19.65 2.94 21.11
C LYS A 255 19.20 2.07 22.29
N ALA A 256 18.40 1.03 22.04
CA ALA A 256 17.97 0.11 23.09
C ALA A 256 19.15 -0.75 23.57
N SER A 257 19.08 -1.20 24.82
CA SER A 257 20.11 -2.06 25.44
C SER A 257 19.47 -3.30 26.05
N LYS A 258 20.29 -4.31 26.35
CA LYS A 258 19.83 -5.54 27.02
C LYS A 258 19.34 -5.28 28.45
N ASP A 259 19.87 -4.25 29.10
CA ASP A 259 19.47 -3.88 30.46
C ASP A 259 18.15 -3.10 30.49
N ASN A 260 17.72 -2.59 29.33
CA ASN A 260 16.45 -1.91 29.16
C ASN A 260 15.88 -2.19 27.76
N PRO A 261 15.44 -3.44 27.51
CA PRO A 261 14.91 -3.82 26.22
C PRO A 261 13.59 -3.11 25.95
N LYS A 262 13.18 -3.10 24.67
CA LYS A 262 11.82 -2.71 24.28
C LYS A 262 10.94 -3.94 24.09
N TYR A 263 9.71 -3.84 24.56
CA TYR A 263 8.76 -4.93 24.54
C TYR A 263 7.83 -4.79 23.33
N ILE A 264 7.88 -5.74 22.39
CA ILE A 264 7.09 -5.69 21.16
C ILE A 264 6.33 -7.00 20.97
N GLU A 265 5.04 -6.91 20.64
CA GLU A 265 4.23 -8.04 20.20
C GLU A 265 3.93 -7.96 18.71
N VAL A 266 3.84 -9.12 18.07
CA VAL A 266 3.38 -9.26 16.68
C VAL A 266 2.10 -10.07 16.69
N LEU A 267 1.00 -9.48 16.24
CA LEU A 267 -0.27 -10.15 16.04
C LEU A 267 -0.48 -10.34 14.55
N LEU A 268 -0.29 -11.58 14.09
CA LEU A 268 -0.43 -11.94 12.68
C LEU A 268 -1.79 -12.64 12.46
N PRO A 269 -2.82 -11.95 11.97
CA PRO A 269 -4.08 -12.59 11.65
C PRO A 269 -3.89 -13.56 10.47
N TYR A 270 -4.39 -14.78 10.60
CA TYR A 270 -4.36 -15.79 9.54
C TYR A 270 -5.63 -16.64 9.61
N THR A 271 -6.29 -16.85 8.48
CA THR A 271 -7.45 -17.73 8.40
C THR A 271 -6.98 -19.09 7.92
N ALA A 272 -6.91 -20.10 8.80
CA ALA A 272 -6.34 -21.41 8.42
C ALA A 272 -7.23 -22.22 7.48
N MET A 273 -8.55 -22.01 7.54
CA MET A 273 -9.53 -22.76 6.75
C MET A 273 -10.53 -21.79 6.09
N ASP A 274 -10.87 -22.02 4.83
CA ASP A 274 -11.93 -21.27 4.14
C ASP A 274 -13.33 -21.61 4.70
N GLU A 275 -14.36 -20.92 4.20
CA GLU A 275 -15.77 -21.17 4.59
C GLU A 275 -16.24 -22.60 4.22
N LYS A 276 -15.54 -23.28 3.32
CA LYS A 276 -15.82 -24.65 2.88
C LYS A 276 -15.03 -25.70 3.67
N GLY A 277 -14.12 -25.28 4.56
CA GLY A 277 -13.29 -26.15 5.40
C GLY A 277 -11.98 -26.60 4.74
N ASN A 278 -11.58 -26.00 3.62
CA ASN A 278 -10.30 -26.29 2.97
C ASN A 278 -9.18 -25.46 3.58
N ALA A 279 -7.96 -26.00 3.59
CA ALA A 279 -6.79 -25.26 4.07
C ALA A 279 -6.54 -24.03 3.19
N ASN A 280 -6.46 -22.86 3.81
CA ASN A 280 -6.14 -21.62 3.12
C ASN A 280 -4.63 -21.49 2.88
N ASP A 281 -4.30 -20.77 1.81
CA ASP A 281 -2.93 -20.38 1.51
C ASP A 281 -2.31 -19.54 2.65
N SER A 282 -1.21 -20.05 3.22
CA SER A 282 -0.46 -19.36 4.28
C SER A 282 0.60 -18.39 3.77
N THR A 283 0.79 -18.30 2.44
CA THR A 283 1.82 -17.47 1.80
C THR A 283 1.74 -16.03 2.30
N PHE A 284 0.54 -15.43 2.32
CA PHE A 284 0.41 -14.04 2.79
C PHE A 284 0.94 -13.84 4.22
N ALA A 285 0.59 -14.73 5.15
CA ALA A 285 1.05 -14.64 6.54
C ALA A 285 2.57 -14.84 6.67
N GLN A 286 3.13 -15.80 5.93
CA GLN A 286 4.56 -16.06 5.87
C GLN A 286 5.35 -14.85 5.35
N GLU A 287 4.90 -14.30 4.23
CA GLU A 287 5.49 -13.14 3.56
C GLU A 287 5.44 -11.90 4.45
N ALA A 288 4.29 -11.63 5.09
CA ALA A 288 4.11 -10.57 6.06
C ALA A 288 5.10 -10.67 7.22
N PHE A 289 5.18 -11.85 7.85
CA PHE A 289 6.11 -12.07 8.95
C PHE A 289 7.56 -11.96 8.50
N ARG A 290 7.91 -12.46 7.33
CA ARG A 290 9.25 -12.29 6.77
C ARG A 290 9.62 -10.82 6.62
N GLY A 291 8.67 -9.98 6.16
CA GLY A 291 8.84 -8.53 6.12
C GLY A 291 9.14 -7.91 7.48
N ILE A 292 8.42 -8.34 8.52
CA ILE A 292 8.67 -7.91 9.91
C ILE A 292 10.05 -8.39 10.39
N TRP A 293 10.35 -9.67 10.20
CA TRP A 293 11.57 -10.31 10.72
C TRP A 293 12.84 -9.76 10.07
N GLN A 294 12.79 -9.40 8.78
CA GLN A 294 13.88 -8.71 8.08
C GLN A 294 14.32 -7.41 8.79
N VAL A 295 13.41 -6.78 9.52
CA VAL A 295 13.66 -5.52 10.22
C VAL A 295 13.92 -5.76 11.71
N LEU A 296 13.03 -6.49 12.39
CA LEU A 296 13.10 -6.68 13.85
C LEU A 296 14.00 -7.82 14.29
N GLY A 297 14.26 -8.83 13.45
CA GLY A 297 14.94 -10.06 13.84
C GLY A 297 16.31 -9.81 14.46
N SER A 298 17.08 -8.87 13.91
CA SER A 298 18.40 -8.51 14.47
C SER A 298 18.33 -7.88 15.87
N TYR A 299 17.22 -7.25 16.25
CA TYR A 299 17.02 -6.65 17.57
C TYR A 299 16.62 -7.70 18.61
N TYR A 300 15.78 -8.67 18.23
CA TYR A 300 15.48 -9.85 19.05
C TYR A 300 16.74 -10.69 19.31
N GLN A 301 17.53 -10.96 18.26
CA GLN A 301 18.79 -11.72 18.38
C GLN A 301 19.82 -11.02 19.28
N LYS A 302 19.80 -9.69 19.32
CA LYS A 302 20.64 -8.89 20.23
C LYS A 302 20.06 -8.81 21.64
N GLY A 303 18.83 -9.24 21.89
CA GLY A 303 18.15 -9.11 23.19
C GLY A 303 17.85 -7.67 23.59
N VAL A 304 17.76 -6.75 22.62
CA VAL A 304 17.34 -5.35 22.88
C VAL A 304 15.85 -5.14 22.59
N VAL A 305 15.21 -6.16 22.03
CA VAL A 305 13.76 -6.29 21.91
C VAL A 305 13.37 -7.65 22.47
N GLU A 306 12.26 -7.69 23.20
CA GLU A 306 11.67 -8.90 23.76
C GLU A 306 10.17 -8.95 23.45
N SER A 307 9.63 -10.16 23.26
CA SER A 307 8.18 -10.38 23.20
C SER A 307 7.71 -10.70 24.63
N PRO A 308 6.80 -9.90 25.21
CA PRO A 308 6.25 -10.18 26.55
C PRO A 308 5.69 -11.60 26.71
N SER A 309 5.07 -12.14 25.66
CA SER A 309 4.52 -13.49 25.67
C SER A 309 5.57 -14.60 25.46
N GLY A 310 6.79 -14.23 25.07
CA GLY A 310 7.83 -15.17 24.66
C GLY A 310 7.54 -15.87 23.33
N THR A 311 6.59 -15.37 22.53
CA THR A 311 6.27 -15.95 21.20
C THR A 311 7.41 -15.75 20.20
N LEU A 312 8.21 -14.70 20.38
CA LEU A 312 9.44 -14.45 19.65
C LEU A 312 10.61 -14.27 20.62
N ASP A 313 11.77 -14.82 20.27
CA ASP A 313 13.00 -14.67 21.04
C ASP A 313 14.22 -14.51 20.13
N GLY A 314 15.42 -14.46 20.73
CA GLY A 314 16.67 -14.34 19.99
C GLY A 314 17.05 -15.57 19.15
N LYS A 315 16.31 -16.68 19.24
CA LYS A 315 16.49 -17.91 18.46
C LYS A 315 15.47 -18.05 17.34
N SER A 316 14.39 -17.26 17.36
CA SER A 316 13.43 -17.21 16.27
C SER A 316 14.10 -16.83 14.94
N THR A 317 13.41 -17.18 13.86
CA THR A 317 13.82 -17.03 12.47
C THR A 317 12.64 -16.53 11.65
N GLU A 318 12.87 -16.18 10.38
CA GLU A 318 11.79 -15.78 9.47
C GLU A 318 10.75 -16.87 9.20
N ASN A 319 11.04 -18.13 9.56
CA ASN A 319 10.13 -19.26 9.38
C ASN A 319 9.19 -19.49 10.58
N ASP A 320 9.40 -18.81 11.72
CA ASP A 320 8.64 -19.02 12.95
C ASP A 320 7.32 -18.20 12.98
N TRP A 321 6.76 -17.89 11.82
CA TRP A 321 5.56 -17.06 11.69
C TRP A 321 4.35 -17.67 12.42
N GLN A 322 4.24 -19.00 12.54
CA GLN A 322 3.15 -19.64 13.25
C GLN A 322 3.11 -19.29 14.74
N ALA A 323 4.26 -18.95 15.35
CA ALA A 323 4.32 -18.59 16.77
C ALA A 323 3.54 -17.31 17.08
N VAL A 324 3.40 -16.42 16.09
CA VAL A 324 2.71 -15.14 16.20
C VAL A 324 1.36 -15.12 15.49
N ALA A 325 1.05 -16.15 14.71
CA ALA A 325 -0.19 -16.30 13.98
C ALA A 325 -1.37 -16.74 14.85
N TYR A 326 -2.57 -16.31 14.49
CA TYR A 326 -3.81 -16.77 15.12
C TYR A 326 -5.01 -16.66 14.17
N ASP A 327 -6.03 -17.47 14.45
CA ASP A 327 -7.28 -17.51 13.69
C ASP A 327 -8.14 -16.28 13.95
N ALA A 328 -8.09 -15.32 13.04
CA ALA A 328 -8.83 -14.06 13.11
C ALA A 328 -10.31 -14.18 12.67
N ALA A 329 -10.72 -15.32 12.09
CA ALA A 329 -12.11 -15.51 11.66
C ALA A 329 -13.08 -15.71 12.83
N LYS A 330 -12.57 -16.05 14.01
CA LYS A 330 -13.36 -16.25 15.23
C LYS A 330 -13.57 -14.93 15.96
N GLU A 331 -14.83 -14.57 16.19
CA GLU A 331 -15.19 -13.35 16.93
C GLU A 331 -14.48 -13.31 18.31
N GLY A 332 -13.85 -12.16 18.58
CA GLY A 332 -13.10 -11.91 19.81
C GLY A 332 -11.81 -12.73 19.95
N SER A 333 -11.29 -13.34 18.89
CA SER A 333 -10.02 -14.06 18.95
C SER A 333 -8.83 -13.14 19.21
N THR A 334 -8.78 -11.97 18.59
CA THR A 334 -7.74 -10.95 18.81
C THR A 334 -7.64 -10.56 20.28
N ALA A 335 -8.78 -10.23 20.89
CA ALA A 335 -8.89 -9.92 22.32
C ALA A 335 -8.31 -11.05 23.19
N LYS A 336 -8.79 -12.28 23.00
CA LYS A 336 -8.33 -13.45 23.77
C LYS A 336 -6.84 -13.73 23.60
N VAL A 337 -6.32 -13.55 22.39
CA VAL A 337 -4.88 -13.72 22.11
C VAL A 337 -4.09 -12.66 22.84
N LEU A 338 -4.50 -11.40 22.78
CA LEU A 338 -3.82 -10.30 23.45
C LEU A 338 -3.85 -10.46 24.98
N ASP A 339 -5.02 -10.77 25.54
CA ASP A 339 -5.21 -11.10 26.97
C ASP A 339 -4.21 -12.14 27.44
N LYS A 340 -4.12 -13.25 26.70
CA LYS A 340 -3.21 -14.34 27.05
C LYS A 340 -1.75 -13.90 26.97
N ARG A 341 -1.39 -13.10 25.97
CA ARG A 341 -0.01 -12.67 25.73
C ARG A 341 0.47 -11.60 26.70
N LEU A 342 -0.46 -10.79 27.22
CA LEU A 342 -0.18 -9.74 28.20
C LEU A 342 -0.59 -10.14 29.62
N ALA A 343 -1.02 -11.38 29.84
CA ALA A 343 -1.38 -11.88 31.15
C ALA A 343 -0.24 -11.68 32.15
N LYS A 344 -0.58 -11.17 33.34
CA LYS A 344 0.38 -10.99 34.43
C LYS A 344 0.96 -12.35 34.85
N THR A 345 2.26 -12.40 35.11
CA THR A 345 2.85 -13.59 35.71
C THR A 345 2.47 -13.67 37.19
N ASP A 346 2.38 -14.87 37.76
CA ASP A 346 2.08 -15.09 39.17
C ASP A 346 3.01 -14.25 40.07
N GLY A 347 2.41 -13.39 40.89
CA GLY A 347 3.12 -12.48 41.81
C GLY A 347 3.41 -11.09 41.24
N GLN A 348 3.11 -10.81 39.96
CA GLN A 348 3.23 -9.48 39.37
C GLN A 348 2.06 -8.58 39.80
N SER A 349 2.39 -7.43 40.39
CA SER A 349 1.40 -6.46 40.89
C SER A 349 0.96 -5.44 39.82
N THR A 350 1.84 -5.13 38.88
CA THR A 350 1.62 -4.19 37.76
C THR A 350 1.14 -4.90 36.49
N LEU A 351 0.74 -4.13 35.47
CA LEU A 351 0.45 -4.69 34.14
C LEU A 351 1.73 -5.21 33.48
N THR A 352 1.58 -6.04 32.45
CA THR A 352 2.72 -6.47 31.64
C THR A 352 3.15 -5.32 30.76
N ARG A 353 4.40 -4.86 30.87
CA ARG A 353 4.88 -3.75 30.06
C ARG A 353 4.92 -4.13 28.57
N ILE A 354 4.46 -3.22 27.73
CA ILE A 354 4.47 -3.34 26.26
C ILE A 354 4.77 -1.97 25.66
N ASP A 355 5.75 -1.88 24.76
CA ASP A 355 6.13 -0.62 24.09
C ASP A 355 5.50 -0.52 22.68
N GLY A 356 5.19 -1.65 22.02
CA GLY A 356 4.55 -1.62 20.70
C GLY A 356 3.91 -2.95 20.25
N ILE A 357 2.88 -2.86 19.41
CA ILE A 357 2.15 -4.00 18.85
C ILE A 357 2.03 -3.82 17.33
N ILE A 358 2.52 -4.79 16.57
CA ILE A 358 2.30 -4.88 15.12
C ILE A 358 1.03 -5.69 14.88
N THR A 359 0.02 -5.08 14.27
CA THR A 359 -1.34 -5.63 14.11
C THR A 359 -1.69 -6.04 12.68
N MET A 360 -0.79 -5.74 11.75
CA MET A 360 -0.90 -5.98 10.32
C MET A 360 -1.92 -5.11 9.57
N ASN A 361 -3.15 -4.91 10.07
CA ASN A 361 -4.16 -4.07 9.45
C ASN A 361 -4.97 -3.27 10.49
N ASP A 362 -5.75 -2.29 10.01
CA ASP A 362 -6.54 -1.41 10.87
C ASP A 362 -7.72 -2.12 11.55
N TYR A 363 -8.28 -3.17 10.94
CA TYR A 363 -9.32 -3.98 11.58
C TYR A 363 -8.80 -4.58 12.91
N ILE A 364 -7.66 -5.27 12.87
CA ILE A 364 -7.02 -5.84 14.06
C ILE A 364 -6.55 -4.73 15.01
N ALA A 365 -6.04 -3.62 14.47
CA ALA A 365 -5.67 -2.47 15.31
C ALA A 365 -6.85 -1.95 16.14
N SER A 366 -8.07 -1.94 15.58
CA SER A 366 -9.26 -1.50 16.31
C SER A 366 -9.62 -2.44 17.47
N GLU A 367 -9.50 -3.75 17.27
CA GLU A 367 -9.73 -4.75 18.31
C GLU A 367 -8.67 -4.68 19.41
N VAL A 368 -7.40 -4.50 19.04
CA VAL A 368 -6.27 -4.32 19.97
C VAL A 368 -6.43 -3.05 20.79
N VAL A 369 -6.81 -1.93 20.17
CA VAL A 369 -7.05 -0.67 20.90
C VAL A 369 -8.14 -0.86 21.96
N LYS A 370 -9.25 -1.51 21.60
CA LYS A 370 -10.32 -1.77 22.56
C LYS A 370 -9.84 -2.64 23.72
N GLU A 371 -9.13 -3.73 23.41
CA GLU A 371 -8.67 -4.66 24.45
C GLU A 371 -7.61 -4.03 25.38
N LEU A 372 -6.71 -3.18 24.86
CA LEU A 372 -5.76 -2.45 25.70
C LEU A 372 -6.47 -1.51 26.70
N ASP A 373 -7.58 -0.88 26.29
CA ASP A 373 -8.41 -0.08 27.21
C ASP A 373 -9.07 -0.98 28.27
N ASP A 374 -9.60 -2.14 27.87
CA ASP A 374 -10.25 -3.11 28.77
C ASP A 374 -9.25 -3.72 29.79
N LEU A 375 -8.01 -3.98 29.36
CA LEU A 375 -6.89 -4.41 30.22
C LEU A 375 -6.37 -3.31 31.16
N GLY A 376 -6.76 -2.05 30.93
CA GLY A 376 -6.43 -0.91 31.78
C GLY A 376 -5.11 -0.23 31.46
N TYR A 377 -4.59 -0.35 30.22
CA TYR A 377 -3.52 0.53 29.74
C TYR A 377 -4.06 1.96 29.59
N THR A 378 -3.22 2.95 29.89
CA THR A 378 -3.63 4.35 30.01
C THR A 378 -2.77 5.29 29.18
N GLY A 379 -3.33 6.44 28.83
CA GLY A 379 -2.68 7.41 27.94
C GLY A 379 -2.87 7.09 26.46
N SER A 380 -1.93 7.55 25.65
CA SER A 380 -1.91 7.39 24.20
C SER A 380 -0.49 7.23 23.66
N ALA A 381 -0.36 6.75 22.42
CA ALA A 381 0.91 6.80 21.69
C ALA A 381 1.35 8.24 21.32
N ALA A 382 0.46 9.22 21.45
CA ALA A 382 0.84 10.63 21.37
C ALA A 382 1.68 11.02 22.59
N ASP A 383 1.42 10.47 23.78
CA ASP A 383 2.21 10.73 25.00
C ASP A 383 3.57 10.03 25.00
N ILE A 384 3.73 8.96 24.22
CA ILE A 384 5.05 8.38 23.88
C ILE A 384 5.85 9.36 22.97
N ASN A 385 5.21 10.43 22.49
CA ASN A 385 5.82 11.49 21.72
C ASN A 385 5.64 12.87 22.38
N PRO A 386 6.58 13.33 23.23
CA PRO A 386 6.44 14.55 24.05
C PRO A 386 6.27 15.84 23.22
N GLN A 387 6.41 15.72 21.90
CA GLN A 387 6.27 16.76 20.90
C GLN A 387 4.86 17.03 20.41
N ILE A 388 3.95 16.12 20.69
CA ILE A 388 2.64 16.11 20.07
C ILE A 388 1.61 15.89 21.17
N THR A 389 1.03 16.98 21.67
CA THR A 389 -0.18 16.90 22.50
C THR A 389 -1.40 16.69 21.60
N ILE A 390 -2.44 16.02 22.11
CA ILE A 390 -3.71 15.81 21.37
C ILE A 390 -4.30 17.15 20.92
N SER A 391 -4.25 18.18 21.77
CA SER A 391 -4.68 19.53 21.38
C SER A 391 -3.82 20.13 20.26
N GLY A 392 -2.51 19.85 20.25
CA GLY A 392 -1.60 20.22 19.16
C GLY A 392 -1.93 19.50 17.85
N ILE A 393 -2.30 18.21 17.91
CA ILE A 393 -2.74 17.41 16.76
C ILE A 393 -3.96 18.04 16.11
N VAL A 394 -5.02 18.26 16.89
CA VAL A 394 -6.27 18.85 16.38
C VAL A 394 -6.01 20.27 15.85
N GLY A 395 -5.16 21.05 16.52
CA GLY A 395 -4.72 22.36 16.06
C GLY A 395 -4.01 22.31 14.71
N ASN A 396 -3.12 21.34 14.49
CA ASN A 396 -2.41 21.17 13.22
C ASN A 396 -3.36 20.73 12.09
N ILE A 397 -4.22 19.74 12.35
CA ILE A 397 -5.13 19.22 11.33
C ILE A 397 -6.14 20.30 10.89
N THR A 398 -6.57 21.16 11.82
CA THR A 398 -7.45 22.30 11.52
C THR A 398 -6.72 23.55 11.01
N GLY A 399 -5.39 23.48 10.79
CA GLY A 399 -4.58 24.56 10.20
C GLY A 399 -4.27 25.73 11.15
N LYS A 400 -4.36 25.51 12.47
CA LYS A 400 -4.20 26.55 13.49
C LYS A 400 -2.82 26.59 14.17
N LYS A 401 -1.97 25.56 14.03
CA LYS A 401 -0.65 25.49 14.70
C LYS A 401 0.29 24.46 14.07
N ASP A 402 1.57 24.79 13.88
CA ASP A 402 2.62 23.82 13.52
C ASP A 402 2.98 22.93 14.72
N LEU A 403 3.19 21.63 14.46
CA LEU A 403 3.70 20.69 15.46
C LEU A 403 5.22 20.83 15.62
N SER A 404 5.68 21.22 16.80
CA SER A 404 7.11 21.20 17.18
C SER A 404 7.62 19.75 17.29
N ARG A 405 8.93 19.53 17.08
CA ARG A 405 9.58 18.20 17.04
C ARG A 405 10.94 18.18 17.75
N ASP A 406 10.98 18.00 19.06
CA ASP A 406 12.12 17.53 19.88
C ASP A 406 12.09 16.00 20.14
N ALA A 407 13.10 15.49 20.85
CA ALA A 407 13.34 14.05 20.97
C ALA A 407 12.31 13.32 21.88
N VAL A 408 11.95 12.08 21.51
CA VAL A 408 11.33 11.10 22.43
C VAL A 408 12.19 10.99 23.70
N PRO A 409 11.64 11.02 24.92
CA PRO A 409 12.40 10.98 26.16
C PRO A 409 13.23 9.70 26.17
N ASP A 410 14.47 9.80 26.64
CA ASP A 410 15.30 8.62 26.78
C ASP A 410 14.65 7.61 27.74
N PRO A 411 14.90 6.31 27.55
CA PRO A 411 14.60 5.34 28.58
C PRO A 411 15.28 5.82 29.87
N ILE A 412 14.51 5.82 30.97
CA ILE A 412 14.96 6.10 32.33
C ILE A 412 16.39 5.54 32.49
N LYS A 413 17.36 6.42 32.81
CA LYS A 413 18.70 5.97 33.21
C LYS A 413 18.51 4.96 34.33
N SER A 414 19.03 3.74 34.16
CA SER A 414 19.17 2.83 35.30
C SER A 414 19.90 3.57 36.43
N PRO A 415 19.50 3.39 37.70
CA PRO A 415 20.27 3.93 38.81
C PRO A 415 21.71 3.46 38.67
N GLU A 416 22.64 4.42 38.62
CA GLU A 416 24.05 4.11 38.72
C GLU A 416 24.27 3.31 40.01
N ASN A 417 25.05 2.25 39.90
CA ASN A 417 25.38 1.37 41.01
C ASN A 417 26.29 2.15 41.96
N ASP A 418 25.72 2.85 42.94
CA ASP A 418 26.46 3.57 43.98
C ASP A 418 27.10 2.57 44.95
N ASN A 419 28.23 2.01 44.52
CA ASN A 419 29.30 1.60 45.43
C ASN A 419 30.34 2.73 45.47
N ALA A 420 29.99 3.83 46.13
CA ALA A 420 30.97 4.79 46.62
C ALA A 420 30.44 5.44 47.89
N ASN A 421 30.87 4.86 48.99
CA ASN A 421 30.91 5.47 50.30
C ASN A 421 31.63 6.82 50.23
N ASP A 422 30.91 7.94 50.16
CA ASP A 422 31.46 9.21 50.63
C ASP A 422 30.38 10.11 51.27
N SER A 423 30.77 10.60 52.43
CA SER A 423 29.99 11.45 53.30
C SER A 423 30.07 12.91 52.87
N SER A 424 28.95 13.61 53.07
CA SER A 424 28.84 15.01 53.54
C SER A 424 28.15 16.02 52.61
N SER A 425 27.49 16.94 53.31
CA SER A 425 26.83 18.20 52.89
C SER A 425 25.43 18.09 52.32
N SER A 426 24.48 18.32 53.22
CA SER A 426 23.17 18.89 52.98
C SER A 426 23.28 20.23 52.25
N ASP A 427 22.49 20.42 51.20
CA ASP A 427 21.82 21.68 50.90
C ASP A 427 20.53 21.35 50.15
N ASP A 428 19.43 21.89 50.68
CA ASP A 428 18.05 21.72 50.24
C ASP A 428 17.81 22.46 48.91
N ASP A 429 17.68 21.72 47.82
CA ASP A 429 16.90 22.16 46.65
C ASP A 429 15.99 21.00 46.25
N ALA A 430 14.69 21.21 46.42
CA ALA A 430 13.64 20.27 46.05
C ALA A 430 13.54 20.19 44.52
N ASP A 431 14.39 19.35 43.91
CA ASP A 431 14.10 18.77 42.61
C ASP A 431 12.92 17.80 42.79
N GLU A 432 11.78 18.14 42.18
CA GLU A 432 10.63 17.27 42.03
C GLU A 432 11.07 16.01 41.28
N ASP A 433 11.37 14.95 42.02
CA ASP A 433 11.67 13.61 41.53
C ASP A 433 10.45 13.08 40.75
N THR A 434 10.38 13.38 39.45
CA THR A 434 9.38 12.85 38.52
C THR A 434 9.69 11.40 38.11
N SER A 435 10.10 10.56 39.06
CA SER A 435 10.19 9.11 38.81
C SER A 435 8.76 8.54 38.77
N ALA A 436 8.22 8.40 37.56
CA ALA A 436 6.97 7.68 37.34
C ALA A 436 7.05 6.31 38.02
N SER A 437 5.99 5.93 38.76
CA SER A 437 6.01 4.65 39.47
C SER A 437 6.10 3.49 38.47
N ASP A 438 6.61 2.32 38.88
CA ASP A 438 6.62 1.13 38.02
C ASP A 438 5.23 0.82 37.47
N LYS A 439 4.17 1.12 38.24
CA LYS A 439 2.79 1.00 37.80
C LYS A 439 2.43 1.96 36.66
N ASP A 440 2.86 3.21 36.73
CA ASP A 440 2.60 4.20 35.68
C ASP A 440 3.37 3.85 34.41
N ARG A 441 4.62 3.37 34.55
CA ARG A 441 5.43 2.91 33.42
C ARG A 441 4.83 1.67 32.75
N ASP A 442 4.46 0.67 33.52
CA ASP A 442 4.03 -0.63 32.98
C ASP A 442 2.58 -0.58 32.44
N SER A 443 1.79 0.44 32.81
CA SER A 443 0.45 0.68 32.29
C SER A 443 0.40 1.69 31.14
N GLN A 444 1.54 2.18 30.66
CA GLN A 444 1.59 3.14 29.56
C GLN A 444 1.05 2.51 28.25
N TRP A 445 0.24 3.28 27.53
CA TRP A 445 -0.29 2.89 26.23
C TRP A 445 0.84 2.57 25.23
N PRO A 446 0.82 1.43 24.51
CA PRO A 446 1.84 1.08 23.52
C PRO A 446 1.63 1.76 22.16
N LEU A 447 2.65 1.71 21.29
CA LEU A 447 2.47 2.01 19.87
C LEU A 447 1.66 0.90 19.19
N VAL A 448 0.49 1.21 18.64
CA VAL A 448 -0.31 0.26 17.84
C VAL A 448 -0.22 0.64 16.36
N THR A 449 0.31 -0.24 15.50
CA THR A 449 0.37 0.00 14.05
C THR A 449 -0.93 -0.44 13.35
N GLY A 450 -0.95 -0.33 12.02
CA GLY A 450 -2.05 -0.77 11.17
C GLY A 450 -1.72 -0.56 9.69
N TYR A 451 -2.66 -0.95 8.83
CA TYR A 451 -2.59 -0.81 7.38
C TYR A 451 -4.01 -0.77 6.79
N GLY A 452 -4.19 0.05 5.75
CA GLY A 452 -5.42 0.23 4.99
C GLY A 452 -6.05 1.61 5.13
N ALA A 453 -5.65 2.41 6.13
CA ALA A 453 -6.20 3.73 6.43
C ALA A 453 -7.73 3.78 6.54
N TYR A 454 -8.31 2.87 7.32
CA TYR A 454 -9.76 2.70 7.44
C TYR A 454 -10.37 3.99 7.99
N VAL A 455 -11.39 4.52 7.30
CA VAL A 455 -12.07 5.76 7.70
C VAL A 455 -12.57 5.67 9.14
N SER A 456 -13.12 4.52 9.53
CA SER A 456 -13.59 4.22 10.89
C SER A 456 -12.48 4.21 11.95
N ASN A 457 -11.22 4.02 11.56
CA ASN A 457 -10.06 4.03 12.47
C ASN A 457 -9.36 5.40 12.54
N ILE A 458 -9.63 6.32 11.62
CA ILE A 458 -8.99 7.65 11.63
C ILE A 458 -9.15 8.38 12.97
N PRO A 459 -10.31 8.34 13.66
CA PRO A 459 -10.42 8.92 15.00
C PRO A 459 -9.42 8.33 16.02
N SER A 460 -9.17 7.02 15.97
CA SER A 460 -8.15 6.35 16.81
C SER A 460 -6.72 6.77 16.44
N ILE A 461 -6.49 7.14 15.18
CA ILE A 461 -5.21 7.73 14.76
C ILE A 461 -5.08 9.15 15.32
N VAL A 462 -6.12 9.96 15.23
CA VAL A 462 -6.15 11.36 15.71
C VAL A 462 -5.93 11.43 17.22
N ASN A 463 -6.56 10.55 18.00
CA ASN A 463 -6.41 10.51 19.46
C ASN A 463 -5.15 9.77 19.94
N GLY A 464 -4.38 9.17 19.01
CA GLY A 464 -3.13 8.46 19.30
C GLY A 464 -3.31 7.08 19.95
N LYS A 465 -4.52 6.51 19.98
CA LYS A 465 -4.74 5.14 20.44
C LYS A 465 -4.24 4.12 19.41
N GLN A 466 -4.47 4.40 18.13
CA GLN A 466 -3.71 3.82 17.03
C GLN A 466 -2.60 4.80 16.62
N TRP A 467 -1.34 4.37 16.63
CA TRP A 467 -0.23 5.27 16.38
C TRP A 467 -0.08 5.61 14.88
N MET A 468 -0.17 4.58 14.03
CA MET A 468 -0.05 4.75 12.58
C MET A 468 -0.92 3.76 11.82
N THR A 469 -1.12 4.09 10.54
CA THR A 469 -1.59 3.16 9.50
C THR A 469 -0.72 3.34 8.25
N GLY A 470 -0.69 2.33 7.38
CA GLY A 470 -0.07 2.40 6.06
C GLY A 470 -1.11 2.38 4.95
N MET A 471 -0.81 2.95 3.77
CA MET A 471 -1.63 2.79 2.57
C MET A 471 -0.82 3.05 1.29
N GLU A 472 -1.41 2.78 0.13
CA GLU A 472 -0.82 3.18 -1.15
C GLU A 472 -0.82 4.69 -1.35
N ASP A 473 0.23 5.22 -1.97
CA ASP A 473 0.18 6.57 -2.55
C ASP A 473 -0.53 6.55 -3.91
N ARG A 474 -1.86 6.46 -3.88
CA ARG A 474 -2.70 6.29 -5.08
C ARG A 474 -2.52 7.42 -6.11
N GLN A 475 -2.36 8.67 -5.67
CA GLN A 475 -2.21 9.80 -6.58
C GLN A 475 -0.84 9.82 -7.25
N THR A 476 0.23 9.55 -6.50
CA THR A 476 1.57 9.46 -7.08
C THR A 476 1.64 8.30 -8.05
N ILE A 477 1.21 7.10 -7.66
CA ILE A 477 1.26 5.94 -8.55
C ILE A 477 0.34 6.11 -9.78
N ALA A 478 -0.85 6.72 -9.63
CA ALA A 478 -1.71 7.05 -10.77
C ALA A 478 -1.03 8.03 -11.76
N THR A 479 -0.30 9.00 -11.23
CA THR A 479 0.49 9.95 -12.05
C THR A 479 1.59 9.25 -12.81
N ASP A 480 2.34 8.36 -12.16
CA ASP A 480 3.39 7.57 -12.80
C ASP A 480 2.83 6.60 -13.86
N ILE A 481 1.70 5.95 -13.58
CA ILE A 481 1.01 5.10 -14.57
C ILE A 481 0.62 5.93 -15.81
N ALA A 482 0.01 7.11 -15.60
CA ALA A 482 -0.42 7.98 -16.70
C ALA A 482 0.76 8.48 -17.54
N GLN A 483 1.88 8.83 -16.90
CA GLN A 483 3.11 9.21 -17.59
C GLN A 483 3.70 8.05 -18.39
N ALA A 484 3.68 6.82 -17.83
CA ALA A 484 4.13 5.64 -18.54
C ALA A 484 3.26 5.35 -19.77
N CYS A 485 1.93 5.44 -19.66
CA CYS A 485 1.02 5.34 -20.80
C CYS A 485 1.34 6.38 -21.87
N ALA A 486 1.54 7.64 -21.49
CA ALA A 486 1.85 8.72 -22.43
C ALA A 486 3.19 8.49 -23.16
N LYS A 487 4.18 7.89 -22.48
CA LYS A 487 5.47 7.52 -23.08
C LYS A 487 5.34 6.32 -24.00
N LEU A 488 4.68 5.26 -23.56
CA LEU A 488 4.42 4.07 -24.37
C LEU A 488 3.69 4.44 -25.65
N ASN A 489 2.62 5.23 -25.57
CA ASN A 489 1.88 5.69 -26.75
C ASN A 489 2.66 6.68 -27.65
N LYS A 490 3.88 7.08 -27.28
CA LYS A 490 4.81 7.85 -28.13
C LYS A 490 6.04 7.04 -28.52
N ASP A 491 6.04 5.74 -28.22
CA ASP A 491 7.17 4.82 -28.38
C ASP A 491 8.46 5.30 -27.67
N GLU A 492 8.29 6.04 -26.57
CA GLU A 492 9.37 6.52 -25.73
C GLU A 492 9.78 5.49 -24.68
N ALA A 493 11.08 5.43 -24.37
CA ALA A 493 11.59 4.53 -23.35
C ALA A 493 11.18 4.94 -21.92
N LEU A 494 10.71 3.96 -21.15
CA LEU A 494 10.28 4.10 -19.76
C LEU A 494 11.43 4.26 -18.75
N ASN A 495 12.64 3.84 -19.10
CA ASN A 495 13.81 3.88 -18.21
C ASN A 495 14.23 5.29 -17.76
N SER A 496 13.67 6.33 -18.36
CA SER A 496 13.86 7.73 -17.97
C SER A 496 13.05 8.13 -16.73
N MET A 497 12.08 7.32 -16.30
CA MET A 497 11.20 7.63 -15.17
C MET A 497 11.83 7.25 -13.82
N PRO A 498 11.84 8.14 -12.81
CA PRO A 498 12.40 7.87 -11.49
C PRO A 498 11.73 6.73 -10.73
N SER A 499 10.43 6.51 -10.97
CA SER A 499 9.56 5.49 -10.37
C SER A 499 9.77 4.08 -10.96
N ILE A 500 10.56 3.96 -12.04
CA ILE A 500 10.71 2.70 -12.78
C ILE A 500 12.03 1.98 -12.45
N ARG A 501 11.93 0.71 -12.05
CA ARG A 501 13.06 -0.21 -11.92
C ARG A 501 12.77 -1.52 -12.63
N ASN A 502 13.81 -2.20 -13.10
CA ASN A 502 13.63 -3.53 -13.69
C ASN A 502 13.47 -4.57 -12.58
N SER A 503 12.41 -5.38 -12.64
CA SER A 503 12.16 -6.48 -11.71
C SER A 503 11.85 -7.79 -12.45
N GLU A 504 11.66 -8.86 -11.70
CA GLU A 504 11.15 -10.14 -12.19
C GLU A 504 9.66 -10.23 -11.86
N VAL A 505 8.83 -10.50 -12.86
CA VAL A 505 7.37 -10.51 -12.77
C VAL A 505 6.85 -11.77 -13.46
N GLY A 506 6.11 -12.62 -12.76
CA GLY A 506 5.59 -13.89 -13.31
C GLY A 506 6.69 -14.80 -13.89
N GLY A 507 7.89 -14.82 -13.29
CA GLY A 507 9.06 -15.56 -13.79
C GLY A 507 9.80 -14.92 -14.98
N VAL A 508 9.34 -13.75 -15.46
CA VAL A 508 9.98 -13.01 -16.55
C VAL A 508 10.87 -11.91 -15.99
N LYS A 509 12.16 -11.93 -16.34
CA LYS A 509 13.17 -10.99 -15.86
C LYS A 509 13.18 -9.68 -16.66
N LYS A 510 13.62 -8.60 -16.00
CA LYS A 510 13.88 -7.27 -16.57
C LYS A 510 12.62 -6.59 -17.12
N ILE A 511 11.51 -6.70 -16.40
CA ILE A 511 10.29 -5.96 -16.70
C ILE A 511 10.38 -4.56 -16.10
N PRO A 512 10.17 -3.47 -16.88
CA PRO A 512 10.03 -2.12 -16.33
C PRO A 512 8.88 -2.10 -15.33
N THR A 513 9.20 -1.85 -14.06
CA THR A 513 8.26 -1.93 -12.94
C THR A 513 8.14 -0.57 -12.28
N ILE A 514 6.94 -0.01 -12.30
CA ILE A 514 6.56 1.18 -11.53
C ILE A 514 6.27 0.71 -10.10
N SER A 515 6.85 1.37 -9.11
CA SER A 515 6.59 1.07 -7.71
C SER A 515 6.78 2.32 -6.86
N GLU A 516 5.81 2.63 -6.01
CA GLU A 516 5.89 3.75 -5.08
C GLU A 516 6.08 3.30 -3.64
N PRO A 517 6.79 4.09 -2.81
CA PRO A 517 6.84 3.84 -1.37
C PRO A 517 5.44 3.97 -0.74
N LEU A 518 5.16 3.12 0.24
CA LEU A 518 3.91 3.19 0.99
C LEU A 518 3.84 4.46 1.86
N LEU A 519 2.65 5.05 1.92
CA LEU A 519 2.37 6.17 2.81
C LEU A 519 2.20 5.63 4.23
N ALA A 520 3.07 6.09 5.14
CA ALA A 520 2.85 5.94 6.57
C ALA A 520 2.13 7.17 7.10
N VAL A 521 0.94 6.95 7.67
CA VAL A 521 0.05 7.99 8.16
C VAL A 521 -0.06 7.88 9.67
N SER A 522 0.05 9.03 10.33
CA SER A 522 -0.11 9.21 11.76
C SER A 522 -0.85 10.53 12.00
N ALA A 523 -1.25 10.80 13.24
CA ALA A 523 -1.79 12.09 13.64
C ALA A 523 -0.96 13.30 13.14
N SER A 524 0.37 13.16 13.10
CA SER A 524 1.30 14.25 12.78
C SER A 524 1.27 14.70 11.32
N ASN A 525 0.91 13.82 10.40
CA ASN A 525 0.89 14.07 8.95
C ASN A 525 -0.47 13.75 8.30
N LEU A 526 -1.50 13.41 9.08
CA LEU A 526 -2.83 13.05 8.60
C LEU A 526 -3.39 14.08 7.61
N LYS A 527 -3.23 15.38 7.93
CA LYS A 527 -3.71 16.46 7.08
C LYS A 527 -3.05 16.43 5.70
N SER A 528 -1.73 16.48 5.66
CA SER A 528 -0.98 16.49 4.39
C SER A 528 -1.06 15.16 3.63
N ALA A 529 -1.21 14.03 4.34
CA ALA A 529 -1.21 12.71 3.75
C ALA A 529 -2.58 12.24 3.26
N LEU A 530 -3.67 12.59 3.95
CA LEU A 530 -5.02 12.11 3.63
C LEU A 530 -6.04 13.21 3.32
N ILE A 531 -6.00 14.36 4.01
CA ILE A 531 -7.03 15.41 3.85
C ILE A 531 -6.72 16.31 2.66
N ASP A 532 -5.51 16.85 2.58
CA ASP A 532 -5.10 17.77 1.50
C ASP A 532 -5.12 17.10 0.11
N PRO A 533 -4.71 15.83 -0.03
CA PRO A 533 -4.90 15.07 -1.27
C PRO A 533 -6.37 14.72 -1.56
N GLY A 534 -7.26 14.84 -0.56
CA GLY A 534 -8.69 14.52 -0.70
C GLY A 534 -9.01 13.03 -0.59
N TYR A 535 -8.14 12.22 0.02
CA TYR A 535 -8.43 10.81 0.30
C TYR A 535 -9.53 10.63 1.34
N ILE A 536 -9.61 11.54 2.33
CA ILE A 536 -10.68 11.63 3.32
C ILE A 536 -11.07 13.10 3.53
N SER A 537 -12.25 13.34 4.10
CA SER A 537 -12.69 14.66 4.55
C SER A 537 -12.26 14.96 6.00
N LEU A 538 -12.42 16.22 6.44
CA LEU A 538 -12.26 16.57 7.87
C LEU A 538 -13.29 15.85 8.75
N ALA A 539 -14.53 15.68 8.25
CA ALA A 539 -15.58 14.99 8.97
C ALA A 539 -15.25 13.51 9.19
N ASP A 540 -14.64 12.86 8.21
CA ASP A 540 -14.14 11.49 8.33
C ASP A 540 -13.06 11.35 9.41
N ALA A 541 -12.29 12.42 9.65
CA ALA A 541 -11.31 12.48 10.74
C ALA A 541 -11.93 12.83 12.10
N GLY A 542 -13.24 13.06 12.17
CA GLY A 542 -13.95 13.47 13.39
C GLY A 542 -13.66 14.91 13.82
N LEU A 543 -13.36 15.81 12.86
CA LEU A 543 -12.90 17.19 13.10
C LEU A 543 -13.84 18.28 12.57
#